data_AF-H1YC14-F1
#
_entry.id   AF-H1YC14-F1
#
_cell.length_a   1.000
_cell.length_b   1.000
_cell.length_c   1.000
_cell.angle_alpha   90.00
_cell.angle_beta   90.00
_cell.angle_gamma   90.00
#
_symmetry.space_group_name_H-M   'P 1'
#
loop_
_entity.id
_entity.type
_entity.pdbx_description
1 polymer ?
#
loop_
_entity_poly.entity_id
_entity_poly.type
_entity_poly.pdbx_seq_one_letter_code
_entity_poly.pdbx_strand_id
1 'polypeptide(L)'
;MKKISVLAIALLSGISVFAQKYVPKIDAGTQMGYTISMNGEKINFLLNVNSIADSVKMTWEVSKYGTGTYVMAAKSLEDGKKMFMQAPQPDEVTKLSDAETMAFISKTAFKSMAKSQTMEFDDLTYTVTKAETSPIKIDNKELDVVHAISADGKNEMWILNNPDFPLICKTKNGTLGADLTLNYIR
;
A
#
# COMPACT_ATOMS: atom_id res chain seq x y z
N MET A 1 45.76 23.50 52.50
CA MET A 1 44.45 22.86 52.24
C MET A 1 44.42 22.42 50.78
N LYS A 2 44.55 21.11 50.53
CA LYS A 2 44.53 20.47 49.20
C LYS A 2 43.50 19.35 49.25
N LYS A 3 42.40 19.51 48.53
CA LYS A 3 41.27 18.57 48.36
C LYS A 3 40.53 19.01 47.08
N ILE A 4 40.01 18.21 46.16
CA ILE A 4 39.83 16.77 45.96
C ILE A 4 39.52 16.62 44.46
N SER A 5 40.06 15.58 43.82
CA SER A 5 39.73 15.10 42.47
C SER A 5 38.26 14.65 42.39
N VAL A 6 37.53 14.87 41.29
CA VAL A 6 36.55 13.88 40.78
C VAL A 6 36.38 14.02 39.26
N LEU A 7 36.64 12.90 38.59
CA LEU A 7 36.42 12.54 37.20
C LEU A 7 34.91 12.54 36.88
N ALA A 8 34.45 13.31 35.89
CA ALA A 8 33.07 13.26 35.42
C ALA A 8 32.90 12.11 34.42
N ILE A 9 32.24 11.05 34.86
CA ILE A 9 31.82 9.90 34.04
C ILE A 9 30.71 10.37 33.09
N ALA A 10 30.98 10.32 31.78
CA ALA A 10 29.98 10.53 30.75
C ALA A 10 28.98 9.35 30.74
N LEU A 11 27.77 9.61 31.25
CA LEU A 11 26.60 8.76 31.06
C LEU A 11 26.21 8.77 29.57
N LEU A 12 26.61 7.74 28.82
CA LEU A 12 26.01 7.39 27.54
C LEU A 12 24.61 6.82 27.82
N SER A 13 23.62 7.69 27.95
CA SER A 13 22.21 7.30 27.85
C SER A 13 21.97 6.82 26.43
N GLY A 14 21.88 5.50 26.26
CA GLY A 14 21.36 4.85 25.07
C GLY A 14 19.92 5.29 24.85
N ILE A 15 19.73 6.31 24.03
CA ILE A 15 18.43 6.67 23.49
C ILE A 15 18.13 5.58 22.46
N SER A 16 17.29 4.62 22.82
CA SER A 16 16.65 3.74 21.85
C SER A 16 15.76 4.63 20.99
N VAL A 17 16.32 5.10 19.88
CA VAL A 17 15.54 5.74 18.81
C VAL A 17 14.62 4.67 18.27
N PHE A 18 13.35 4.67 18.69
CA PHE A 18 12.32 3.92 18.00
C PHE A 18 12.30 4.44 16.57
N ALA A 19 12.72 3.60 15.62
CA ALA A 19 12.64 3.95 14.21
C ALA A 19 11.18 4.24 13.87
N GLN A 20 10.88 5.48 13.52
CA GLN A 20 9.54 5.87 13.08
C GLN A 20 9.20 5.07 11.82
N LYS A 21 8.00 4.46 11.79
CA LYS A 21 7.53 3.75 10.61
C LYS A 21 7.43 4.72 9.42
N TYR A 22 7.79 4.21 8.25
CA TYR A 22 7.95 4.97 7.02
C TYR A 22 6.62 5.03 6.24
N VAL A 23 6.22 6.24 5.88
CA VAL A 23 5.12 6.50 4.95
C VAL A 23 5.71 7.14 3.69
N PRO A 24 5.84 6.41 2.57
CA PRO A 24 6.31 6.99 1.32
C PRO A 24 5.33 8.04 0.81
N LYS A 25 5.88 9.11 0.23
CA LYS A 25 5.10 10.09 -0.53
C LYS A 25 4.69 9.46 -1.85
N ILE A 26 3.46 9.70 -2.27
CA ILE A 26 2.93 9.26 -3.58
C ILE A 26 2.54 10.52 -4.35
N ASP A 27 3.23 10.75 -5.47
CA ASP A 27 3.03 11.87 -6.38
C ASP A 27 3.31 11.48 -7.84
N ALA A 28 3.15 12.43 -8.76
CA ALA A 28 3.54 12.22 -10.14
C ALA A 28 5.05 11.94 -10.23
N GLY A 29 5.40 10.80 -10.84
CA GLY A 29 6.77 10.27 -10.91
C GLY A 29 7.00 9.08 -9.98
N THR A 30 6.12 8.84 -8.99
CA THR A 30 6.24 7.69 -8.09
C THR A 30 6.15 6.38 -8.87
N GLN A 31 7.08 5.47 -8.61
CA GLN A 31 7.11 4.14 -9.19
C GLN A 31 6.94 3.07 -8.11
N MET A 32 6.07 2.10 -8.38
CA MET A 32 5.75 0.99 -7.48
C MET A 32 5.96 -0.34 -8.21
N GLY A 33 6.76 -1.22 -7.62
CA GLY A 33 6.93 -2.58 -8.10
C GLY A 33 6.15 -3.56 -7.25
N TYR A 34 5.27 -4.33 -7.87
CA TYR A 34 4.49 -5.39 -7.25
C TYR A 34 4.91 -6.77 -7.75
N THR A 35 4.76 -7.77 -6.89
CA THR A 35 4.59 -9.16 -7.31
C THR A 35 3.13 -9.52 -7.15
N ILE A 36 2.49 -9.95 -8.24
CA ILE A 36 1.16 -10.54 -8.25
C ILE A 36 1.33 -12.06 -8.26
N SER A 37 0.81 -12.75 -7.25
CA SER A 37 0.83 -14.21 -7.16
C SER A 37 -0.57 -14.75 -7.37
N MET A 38 -0.77 -15.62 -8.37
CA MET A 38 -2.07 -16.22 -8.66
C MET A 38 -1.85 -17.64 -9.20
N ASN A 39 -2.58 -18.62 -8.68
CA ASN A 39 -2.49 -20.03 -9.10
C ASN A 39 -1.05 -20.61 -9.11
N GLY A 40 -0.18 -20.13 -8.21
CA GLY A 40 1.21 -20.55 -8.11
C GLY A 40 2.18 -19.82 -9.03
N GLU A 41 1.68 -19.00 -9.97
CA GLU A 41 2.50 -18.13 -10.81
C GLU A 41 2.79 -16.80 -10.10
N LYS A 42 3.92 -16.19 -10.44
CA LYS A 42 4.33 -14.87 -9.94
C LYS A 42 4.66 -13.95 -11.09
N ILE A 43 3.98 -12.82 -11.14
CA ILE A 43 4.14 -11.80 -12.17
C ILE A 43 4.71 -10.54 -11.52
N ASN A 44 5.82 -10.04 -12.07
CA ASN A 44 6.32 -8.72 -11.68
C ASN A 44 5.53 -7.67 -12.44
N PHE A 45 4.86 -6.81 -11.69
CA PHE A 45 3.94 -5.80 -12.18
C PHE A 45 4.42 -4.43 -11.74
N LEU A 46 4.81 -3.58 -12.69
CA LEU A 46 5.29 -2.24 -12.41
C LEU A 46 4.17 -1.24 -12.64
N LEU A 47 4.04 -0.27 -11.74
CA LEU A 47 3.13 0.87 -11.84
C LEU A 47 3.90 2.18 -11.72
N ASN A 48 3.67 3.11 -12.63
CA ASN A 48 4.25 4.46 -12.62
C ASN A 48 3.14 5.49 -12.56
N VAL A 49 3.09 6.31 -11.52
CA VAL A 49 2.11 7.38 -11.38
C VAL A 49 2.49 8.53 -12.32
N ASN A 50 1.70 8.78 -13.36
CA ASN A 50 1.97 9.86 -14.31
C ASN A 50 1.33 11.18 -13.89
N SER A 51 0.15 11.13 -13.26
CA SER A 51 -0.56 12.31 -12.75
C SER A 51 -1.48 11.94 -11.60
N ILE A 52 -1.74 12.89 -10.70
CA ILE A 52 -2.65 12.76 -9.54
C ILE A 52 -3.60 13.97 -9.39
N ALA A 53 -3.75 14.78 -10.44
CA ALA A 53 -4.62 15.96 -10.44
C ALA A 53 -6.09 15.53 -10.66
N ASP A 54 -6.71 15.94 -11.76
CA ASP A 54 -8.12 15.64 -12.05
C ASP A 54 -8.40 14.14 -12.27
N SER A 55 -7.36 13.39 -12.65
CA SER A 55 -7.39 11.93 -12.77
C SER A 55 -6.05 11.35 -12.34
N VAL A 56 -6.10 10.16 -11.75
CA VAL A 56 -4.91 9.38 -11.46
C VAL A 56 -4.60 8.54 -12.69
N LYS A 57 -3.50 8.85 -13.37
CA LYS A 57 -3.01 8.11 -14.53
C LYS A 57 -1.81 7.28 -14.13
N MET A 58 -1.81 6.01 -14.48
CA MET A 58 -0.75 5.08 -14.14
C MET A 58 -0.35 4.24 -15.33
N THR A 59 0.90 4.33 -15.76
CA THR A 59 1.47 3.40 -16.73
C THR A 59 1.82 2.10 -16.03
N TRP A 60 1.36 0.98 -16.55
CA TRP A 60 1.76 -0.33 -16.08
C TRP A 60 2.75 -0.98 -17.05
N GLU A 61 3.60 -1.86 -16.52
CA GLU A 61 4.52 -2.69 -17.30
C GLU A 61 4.58 -4.10 -16.72
N VAL A 62 4.55 -5.09 -17.61
CA VAL A 62 4.88 -6.48 -17.31
C VAL A 62 5.94 -6.95 -18.29
N SER A 63 7.09 -7.36 -17.77
CA SER A 63 8.23 -7.78 -18.58
C SER A 63 7.84 -8.86 -19.59
N LYS A 64 8.21 -8.66 -20.86
CA LYS A 64 7.89 -9.54 -22.01
C LYS A 64 6.41 -9.64 -22.39
N TYR A 65 5.50 -9.02 -21.63
CA TYR A 65 4.08 -8.96 -21.96
C TYR A 65 3.72 -7.63 -22.63
N GLY A 66 4.16 -6.51 -22.05
CA GLY A 66 3.96 -5.19 -22.62
C GLY A 66 3.73 -4.11 -21.57
N THR A 67 3.25 -2.97 -22.05
CA THR A 67 2.94 -1.79 -21.25
C THR A 67 1.58 -1.24 -21.63
N GLY A 68 0.95 -0.49 -20.76
CA GLY A 68 -0.29 0.23 -21.05
C GLY A 68 -0.59 1.25 -19.98
N THR A 69 -1.78 1.85 -20.02
CA THR A 69 -2.14 2.92 -19.07
C THR A 69 -3.49 2.67 -18.43
N TYR A 70 -3.56 2.78 -17.11
CA TYR A 70 -4.80 2.92 -16.37
C TYR A 70 -5.13 4.39 -16.14
N VAL A 71 -6.41 4.73 -16.28
CA VAL A 71 -6.93 6.06 -15.93
C VAL A 71 -8.07 5.88 -14.93
N MET A 72 -7.84 6.37 -13.72
CA MET A 72 -8.84 6.45 -12.66
C MET A 72 -9.35 7.88 -12.56
N ALA A 73 -10.67 8.06 -12.51
CA ALA A 73 -11.24 9.36 -12.17
C ALA A 73 -10.86 9.73 -10.72
N ALA A 74 -10.86 11.02 -10.38
CA ALA A 74 -10.70 11.42 -8.96
C ALA A 74 -11.72 10.73 -8.06
N LYS A 75 -12.95 10.51 -8.56
CA LYS A 75 -14.01 9.80 -7.84
C LYS A 75 -13.64 8.35 -7.49
N SER A 76 -12.86 7.66 -8.32
CA SER A 76 -12.35 6.31 -8.01
C SER A 76 -11.51 6.32 -6.74
N LEU A 77 -10.61 7.30 -6.58
CA LEU A 77 -9.79 7.40 -5.37
C LEU A 77 -10.60 7.90 -4.16
N GLU A 78 -11.62 8.73 -4.37
CA GLU A 78 -12.47 9.20 -3.27
C GLU A 78 -13.41 8.10 -2.74
N ASP A 79 -14.12 7.39 -3.63
CA ASP A 79 -15.26 6.52 -3.29
C ASP A 79 -15.22 5.12 -3.92
N GLY A 80 -14.15 4.75 -4.62
CA GLY A 80 -13.98 3.43 -5.21
C GLY A 80 -14.20 2.30 -4.20
N LYS A 81 -14.81 1.22 -4.66
CA LYS A 81 -15.29 0.12 -3.82
C LYS A 81 -14.57 -1.20 -4.09
N LYS A 82 -13.85 -1.29 -5.19
CA LYS A 82 -13.18 -2.53 -5.61
C LYS A 82 -11.90 -2.24 -6.36
N MET A 83 -11.01 -3.23 -6.38
CA MET A 83 -9.79 -3.21 -7.17
C MET A 83 -10.07 -3.76 -8.57
N PHE A 84 -9.50 -3.12 -9.58
CA PHE A 84 -9.50 -3.62 -10.95
C PHE A 84 -8.45 -4.73 -11.08
N MET A 85 -8.89 -5.94 -11.46
CA MET A 85 -8.05 -7.15 -11.51
C MET A 85 -8.13 -7.90 -12.85
N GLN A 86 -8.55 -7.22 -13.92
CA GLN A 86 -8.56 -7.84 -15.24
C GLN A 86 -7.16 -7.84 -15.84
N ALA A 87 -6.88 -8.85 -16.69
CA ALA A 87 -5.63 -8.90 -17.44
C ALA A 87 -5.46 -7.60 -18.27
N PRO A 88 -4.38 -6.84 -18.04
CA PRO A 88 -4.15 -5.60 -18.77
C PRO A 88 -4.04 -5.86 -20.28
N GLN A 89 -4.46 -4.91 -21.11
CA GLN A 89 -4.27 -5.00 -22.58
C GLN A 89 -3.10 -4.11 -23.00
N PRO A 90 -2.00 -4.69 -23.54
CA PRO A 90 -0.85 -3.91 -24.01
C PRO A 90 -1.24 -2.84 -25.02
N ASP A 91 -0.51 -1.72 -24.99
CA ASP A 91 -0.65 -0.58 -25.89
C ASP A 91 -2.01 0.15 -25.82
N GLU A 92 -2.83 -0.16 -24.81
CA GLU A 92 -4.12 0.47 -24.58
C GLU A 92 -4.16 1.40 -23.36
N VAL A 93 -5.14 2.32 -23.40
CA VAL A 93 -5.56 3.13 -22.27
C VAL A 93 -6.86 2.55 -21.72
N THR A 94 -6.78 1.87 -20.59
CA THR A 94 -7.92 1.33 -19.86
C THR A 94 -8.46 2.36 -18.88
N LYS A 95 -9.67 2.86 -19.13
CA LYS A 95 -10.39 3.72 -18.19
C LYS A 95 -11.13 2.85 -17.18
N LEU A 96 -10.82 3.01 -15.90
CA LEU A 96 -11.51 2.32 -14.81
C LEU A 96 -12.87 3.00 -14.58
N SER A 97 -13.86 2.22 -14.11
CA SER A 97 -15.11 2.80 -13.65
C SER A 97 -14.91 3.62 -12.36
N ASP A 98 -15.86 4.48 -12.03
CA ASP A 98 -15.82 5.27 -10.79
C ASP A 98 -15.79 4.42 -9.52
N ALA A 99 -16.20 3.15 -9.60
CA ALA A 99 -16.18 2.20 -8.49
C ALA A 99 -14.85 1.42 -8.39
N GLU A 100 -13.97 1.54 -9.38
CA GLU A 100 -12.75 0.75 -9.50
C GLU A 100 -11.50 1.57 -9.23
N THR A 101 -10.57 0.94 -8.52
CA THR A 101 -9.25 1.48 -8.17
C THR A 101 -8.16 0.53 -8.66
N MET A 102 -6.93 1.02 -8.78
CA MET A 102 -5.74 0.22 -9.08
C MET A 102 -4.73 0.42 -7.95
N ALA A 103 -4.42 -0.65 -7.22
CA ALA A 103 -3.48 -0.69 -6.09
C ALA A 103 -3.82 0.17 -4.85
N PHE A 104 -4.92 0.93 -4.84
CA PHE A 104 -5.37 1.72 -3.69
C PHE A 104 -6.72 1.23 -3.18
N ILE A 105 -7.00 1.41 -1.89
CA ILE A 105 -8.41 1.54 -1.45
C ILE A 105 -8.85 2.99 -1.65
N SER A 106 -10.14 3.29 -1.52
CA SER A 106 -10.61 4.67 -1.57
C SER A 106 -10.36 5.42 -0.26
N LYS A 107 -10.33 6.75 -0.34
CA LYS A 107 -10.24 7.63 0.84
C LYS A 107 -11.44 7.44 1.76
N THR A 108 -12.63 7.21 1.22
CA THR A 108 -13.83 6.89 2.01
C THR A 108 -13.67 5.56 2.75
N ALA A 109 -13.17 4.50 2.10
CA ALA A 109 -12.88 3.23 2.75
C ALA A 109 -11.82 3.38 3.86
N PHE A 110 -10.75 4.13 3.60
CA PHE A 110 -9.71 4.42 4.60
C PHE A 110 -10.24 5.21 5.79
N LYS A 111 -11.06 6.25 5.56
CA LYS A 111 -11.72 7.02 6.63
C LYS A 111 -12.63 6.15 7.49
N SER A 112 -13.39 5.24 6.87
CA SER A 112 -14.18 4.24 7.59
C SER A 112 -13.28 3.37 8.46
N MET A 113 -12.21 2.81 7.87
CA MET A 113 -11.24 1.99 8.59
C MET A 113 -10.65 2.72 9.81
N ALA A 114 -10.25 3.99 9.65
CA ALA A 114 -9.71 4.79 10.74
C ALA A 114 -10.75 5.09 11.84
N LYS A 115 -12.00 5.38 11.46
CA LYS A 115 -13.05 5.80 12.40
C LYS A 115 -13.76 4.64 13.11
N SER A 116 -14.15 3.61 12.35
CA SER A 116 -14.97 2.48 12.82
C SER A 116 -14.19 1.18 12.93
N GLN A 117 -12.89 1.17 12.60
CA GLN A 117 -12.08 -0.05 12.52
C GLN A 117 -12.60 -1.05 11.48
N THR A 118 -13.45 -0.59 10.55
CA THR A 118 -14.06 -1.42 9.52
C THR A 118 -14.12 -0.69 8.19
N MET A 119 -14.07 -1.42 7.08
CA MET A 119 -14.27 -0.88 5.74
C MET A 119 -14.96 -1.91 4.83
N GLU A 120 -15.65 -1.43 3.80
CA GLU A 120 -16.15 -2.25 2.70
C GLU A 120 -15.24 -2.08 1.49
N PHE A 121 -14.76 -3.19 0.93
CA PHE A 121 -13.94 -3.20 -0.28
C PHE A 121 -14.00 -4.58 -0.96
N ASP A 122 -14.05 -4.63 -2.28
CA ASP A 122 -14.19 -5.87 -3.07
C ASP A 122 -15.36 -6.76 -2.60
N ASP A 123 -16.50 -6.12 -2.29
CA ASP A 123 -17.72 -6.76 -1.78
C ASP A 123 -17.52 -7.53 -0.46
N LEU A 124 -16.45 -7.23 0.28
CA LEU A 124 -16.12 -7.80 1.58
C LEU A 124 -16.09 -6.70 2.65
N THR A 125 -16.54 -7.05 3.85
CA THR A 125 -16.29 -6.23 5.04
C THR A 125 -14.98 -6.65 5.69
N TYR A 126 -14.05 -5.71 5.82
CA TYR A 126 -12.79 -5.91 6.54
C TYR A 126 -12.84 -5.24 7.90
N THR A 127 -12.17 -5.83 8.89
CA THR A 127 -11.99 -5.28 10.24
C THR A 127 -10.50 -5.15 10.53
N VAL A 128 -10.09 -4.00 11.08
CA VAL A 128 -8.72 -3.76 11.52
C VAL A 128 -8.37 -4.74 12.64
N THR A 129 -7.19 -5.32 12.55
CA THR A 129 -6.69 -6.27 13.55
C THR A 129 -5.39 -5.78 14.17
N LYS A 130 -5.11 -6.27 15.38
CA LYS A 130 -3.84 -6.08 16.10
C LYS A 130 -2.99 -7.35 16.08
N ALA A 131 -3.33 -8.32 15.23
CA ALA A 131 -2.54 -9.51 15.06
C ALA A 131 -1.12 -9.11 14.64
N GLU A 132 -0.13 -9.63 15.35
CA GLU A 132 1.28 -9.40 15.00
C GLU A 132 1.57 -10.03 13.64
N THR A 133 2.11 -9.23 12.73
CA THR A 133 2.51 -9.67 11.40
C THR A 133 3.95 -9.26 11.15
N SER A 134 4.66 -10.01 10.30
CA SER A 134 6.01 -9.62 9.92
C SER A 134 5.98 -8.23 9.28
N PRO A 135 6.84 -7.29 9.72
CA PRO A 135 6.89 -5.96 9.15
C PRO A 135 7.07 -5.99 7.63
N ILE A 136 6.31 -5.15 6.92
CA ILE A 136 6.55 -4.90 5.50
C ILE A 136 7.68 -3.88 5.41
N LYS A 137 8.80 -4.27 4.81
CA LYS A 137 9.99 -3.43 4.69
C LYS A 137 10.30 -3.12 3.23
N ILE A 138 10.55 -1.84 2.94
CA ILE A 138 11.05 -1.35 1.66
C ILE A 138 12.35 -0.60 1.93
N ASP A 139 13.44 -0.97 1.24
CA ASP A 139 14.77 -0.39 1.46
C ASP A 139 15.19 -0.33 2.94
N ASN A 140 14.99 -1.44 3.65
CA ASN A 140 15.21 -1.58 5.10
C ASN A 140 14.37 -0.66 6.02
N LYS A 141 13.41 0.10 5.47
CA LYS A 141 12.46 0.90 6.25
C LYS A 141 11.15 0.14 6.42
N GLU A 142 10.72 -0.04 7.66
CA GLU A 142 9.40 -0.61 7.96
C GLU A 142 8.30 0.37 7.57
N LEU A 143 7.35 -0.08 6.76
CA LEU A 143 6.20 0.72 6.35
C LEU A 143 5.19 0.86 7.50
N ASP A 144 4.59 2.04 7.61
CA ASP A 144 3.42 2.23 8.48
C ASP A 144 2.17 1.70 7.77
N VAL A 145 1.73 0.50 8.18
CA VAL A 145 0.59 -0.19 7.57
C VAL A 145 -0.45 -0.57 8.60
N VAL A 146 -1.71 -0.47 8.19
CA VAL A 146 -2.88 -1.00 8.90
C VAL A 146 -3.18 -2.39 8.35
N HIS A 147 -3.28 -3.39 9.21
CA HIS A 147 -3.68 -4.74 8.86
C HIS A 147 -5.18 -4.92 9.07
N ALA A 148 -5.88 -5.42 8.06
CA ALA A 148 -7.30 -5.71 8.11
C ALA A 148 -7.60 -7.11 7.58
N ILE A 149 -8.60 -7.77 8.16
CA ILE A 149 -9.02 -9.14 7.82
C ILE A 149 -10.51 -9.11 7.48
N SER A 150 -10.92 -9.86 6.45
CA SER A 150 -12.33 -10.01 6.08
C SER A 150 -13.14 -10.62 7.22
N ALA A 151 -14.44 -10.34 7.26
CA ALA A 151 -15.34 -10.84 8.29
C ALA A 151 -15.38 -12.38 8.39
N ASP A 152 -15.11 -13.09 7.29
CA ASP A 152 -15.01 -14.55 7.25
C ASP A 152 -13.60 -15.10 7.56
N GLY A 153 -12.63 -14.22 7.83
CA GLY A 153 -11.27 -14.57 8.21
C GLY A 153 -10.37 -15.05 7.08
N LYS A 154 -10.83 -15.01 5.82
CA LYS A 154 -10.10 -15.64 4.70
C LYS A 154 -9.19 -14.68 3.94
N ASN A 155 -9.58 -13.42 3.82
CA ASN A 155 -8.85 -12.41 3.05
C ASN A 155 -8.17 -11.45 4.02
N GLU A 156 -6.93 -11.10 3.74
CA GLU A 156 -6.18 -10.13 4.53
C GLU A 156 -5.60 -9.05 3.63
N MET A 157 -5.50 -7.83 4.17
CA MET A 157 -4.97 -6.67 3.46
C MET A 157 -4.11 -5.82 4.40
N TRP A 158 -2.96 -5.37 3.92
CA TRP A 158 -2.11 -4.39 4.59
C TRP A 158 -2.13 -3.11 3.78
N ILE A 159 -2.63 -2.04 4.40
CA ILE A 159 -2.88 -0.76 3.74
C ILE A 159 -1.93 0.28 4.33
N LEU A 160 -1.24 1.03 3.49
CA LEU A 160 -0.40 2.14 3.92
C LEU A 160 -1.23 3.16 4.70
N ASN A 161 -0.73 3.60 5.85
CA ASN A 161 -1.35 4.63 6.68
C ASN A 161 -1.15 6.02 6.06
N ASN A 162 -1.73 6.22 4.87
CA ASN A 162 -1.67 7.45 4.09
C ASN A 162 -3.10 7.82 3.64
N PRO A 163 -3.75 8.81 4.25
CA PRO A 163 -5.14 9.15 3.95
C PRO A 163 -5.35 9.74 2.55
N ASP A 164 -4.30 10.26 1.92
CA ASP A 164 -4.39 10.82 0.57
C ASP A 164 -4.25 9.73 -0.50
N PHE A 165 -3.42 8.72 -0.23
CA PHE A 165 -3.17 7.58 -1.11
C PHE A 165 -3.03 6.29 -0.30
N PRO A 166 -4.16 5.69 0.13
CA PRO A 166 -4.15 4.50 0.98
C PRO A 166 -3.83 3.26 0.12
N LEU A 167 -2.53 3.08 -0.12
CA LEU A 167 -1.97 2.05 -0.99
C LEU A 167 -2.12 0.66 -0.36
N ILE A 168 -2.53 -0.31 -1.16
CA ILE A 168 -2.52 -1.72 -0.79
C ILE A 168 -1.07 -2.21 -0.92
N CYS A 169 -0.41 -2.42 0.22
CA CYS A 169 0.97 -2.89 0.28
C CYS A 169 1.06 -4.42 0.13
N LYS A 170 0.04 -5.13 0.61
CA LYS A 170 -0.01 -6.59 0.55
C LYS A 170 -1.45 -7.10 0.64
N THR A 171 -1.74 -8.20 -0.03
CA THR A 171 -2.94 -9.01 0.21
C THR A 171 -2.57 -10.47 0.48
N LYS A 172 -3.50 -11.20 1.11
CA LYS A 172 -3.46 -12.65 1.24
C LYS A 172 -4.85 -13.20 0.96
N ASN A 173 -4.92 -14.19 0.07
CA ASN A 173 -6.15 -14.59 -0.61
C ASN A 173 -6.91 -13.36 -1.12
N GLY A 174 -6.25 -12.48 -1.87
CA GLY A 174 -6.86 -11.23 -2.34
C GLY A 174 -7.99 -11.44 -3.36
N THR A 175 -8.41 -10.35 -3.98
CA THR A 175 -9.49 -10.29 -4.97
C THR A 175 -9.24 -11.29 -6.11
N LEU A 176 -10.28 -12.07 -6.45
CA LEU A 176 -10.19 -13.16 -7.45
C LEU A 176 -9.09 -14.21 -7.17
N GLY A 177 -8.63 -14.33 -5.92
CA GLY A 177 -7.58 -15.27 -5.53
C GLY A 177 -6.16 -14.84 -5.89
N ALA A 178 -5.97 -13.56 -6.24
CA ALA A 178 -4.65 -13.00 -6.53
C ALA A 178 -4.09 -12.25 -5.31
N ASP A 179 -2.83 -12.52 -4.99
CA ASP A 179 -2.09 -11.87 -3.92
C ASP A 179 -1.14 -10.81 -4.47
N LEU A 180 -1.25 -9.59 -3.96
CA LEU A 180 -0.37 -8.48 -4.27
C LEU A 180 0.69 -8.38 -3.16
N THR A 181 1.93 -8.13 -3.52
CA THR A 181 3.00 -7.77 -2.58
C THR A 181 3.81 -6.63 -3.18
N LEU A 182 3.84 -5.50 -2.48
CA LEU A 182 4.69 -4.36 -2.81
C LEU A 182 6.15 -4.71 -2.51
N ASN A 183 6.99 -4.62 -3.52
CA ASN A 183 8.43 -4.91 -3.45
C ASN A 183 9.26 -3.64 -3.26
N TYR A 184 8.85 -2.54 -3.90
CA TYR A 184 9.50 -1.24 -3.77
C TYR A 184 8.56 -0.09 -4.11
N ILE A 185 8.89 1.09 -3.60
CA ILE A 185 8.27 2.36 -3.96
C ILE A 185 9.34 3.46 -3.94
N ARG A 186 9.45 4.23 -5.02
CA ARG A 186 10.49 5.25 -5.21
C ARG A 186 10.00 6.44 -6.01
#